data_AF-A0A3M5THJ5-F1
#
_entry.id   AF-A0A3M5THJ5-F1
#
_cell.length_a   1.000
_cell.length_b   1.000
_cell.length_c   1.000
_cell.angle_alpha   90.00
_cell.angle_beta   90.00
_cell.angle_gamma   90.00
#
_symmetry.space_group_name_H-M   'P 1'
#
loop_
_entity.id
_entity.type
_entity.pdbx_description
1 polymer ?
#
loop_
_entity_poly.entity_id
_entity_poly.type
_entity_poly.pdbx_seq_one_letter_code
_entity_poly.pdbx_strand_id
1 'polypeptide(L)'
;MLGDLVICVPVVNREAAEQGKSIDAHWAHMVIHGCLHLLGYDHIDDEEAEEMEALERTLLEELGYPDPYADDESADHPHSDTPSKDHE
;
A
#
# COMPACT_ATOMS: atom_id res chain seq x y z
N MET A 1 -6.79 -7.06 21.95
CA MET A 1 -6.70 -7.87 20.72
C MET A 1 -6.72 -6.90 19.56
N LEU A 2 -5.81 -7.05 18.58
CA LEU A 2 -5.67 -6.12 17.44
C LEU A 2 -6.79 -6.30 16.40
N GLY A 3 -7.31 -7.52 16.23
CA GLY A 3 -8.36 -7.86 15.28
C GLY A 3 -8.00 -9.09 14.46
N ASP A 4 -8.73 -9.35 13.39
CA ASP A 4 -8.49 -10.44 12.45
C ASP A 4 -8.12 -9.88 11.07
N LEU A 5 -7.15 -10.51 10.40
CA LEU A 5 -6.78 -10.20 9.02
C LEU A 5 -7.22 -11.35 8.10
N VAL A 6 -8.03 -11.05 7.09
CA VAL A 6 -8.55 -12.03 6.13
C VAL A 6 -8.05 -11.67 4.74
N ILE A 7 -7.32 -12.59 4.11
CA ILE A 7 -6.71 -12.37 2.79
C ILE A 7 -7.23 -13.38 1.77
N CYS A 8 -7.60 -12.90 0.58
CA CYS A 8 -8.10 -13.71 -0.51
C CYS A 8 -6.97 -14.21 -1.41
N VAL A 9 -6.53 -15.46 -1.22
CA VAL A 9 -5.40 -16.05 -1.96
C VAL A 9 -5.47 -15.88 -3.49
N PRO A 10 -6.60 -16.17 -4.16
CA PRO A 10 -6.66 -16.01 -5.62
C PRO A 10 -6.49 -14.57 -6.10
N VAL A 11 -6.87 -13.59 -5.28
CA VAL A 11 -6.75 -12.16 -5.61
C VAL A 11 -5.29 -11.72 -5.51
N VAL A 12 -4.63 -12.01 -4.39
CA VAL A 12 -3.20 -11.69 -4.18
C VAL A 12 -2.33 -12.30 -5.29
N ASN A 13 -2.57 -13.57 -5.62
CA ASN A 13 -1.78 -14.24 -6.66
C ASN A 13 -2.00 -13.63 -8.05
N ARG A 14 -3.22 -13.19 -8.36
CA ARG A 14 -3.54 -12.52 -9.62
C ARG A 14 -2.86 -11.16 -9.70
N GLU A 15 -2.99 -10.34 -8.66
CA GLU A 15 -2.40 -8.99 -8.60
C GLU A 15 -0.88 -9.03 -8.70
N ALA A 16 -0.22 -9.95 -7.98
CA ALA A 16 1.22 -10.13 -8.08
C ALA A 16 1.66 -10.41 -9.53
N ALA A 17 0.91 -11.24 -10.25
CA ALA A 17 1.18 -11.54 -11.66
C ALA A 17 0.90 -10.35 -12.58
N GLU A 18 -0.18 -9.60 -12.36
CA GLU A 18 -0.56 -8.42 -13.16
C GLU A 18 0.43 -7.27 -12.98
N GLN A 19 0.98 -7.09 -11.78
CA GLN A 19 1.97 -6.06 -11.44
C GLN A 19 3.41 -6.52 -11.68
N GLY A 20 3.63 -7.78 -12.08
CA GLY A 20 4.98 -8.33 -12.27
C GLY A 20 5.80 -8.45 -10.97
N LYS A 21 5.14 -8.42 -9.81
CA LYS A 21 5.77 -8.54 -8.50
C LYS A 21 6.05 -10.01 -8.14
N SER A 22 7.09 -10.24 -7.34
CA SER A 22 7.28 -11.55 -6.71
C SER A 22 6.06 -11.89 -5.85
N ILE A 23 5.55 -13.12 -5.97
CA ILE A 23 4.42 -13.58 -5.18
C ILE A 23 4.69 -13.44 -3.68
N ASP A 24 5.89 -13.79 -3.22
CA ASP A 24 6.27 -13.71 -1.81
C ASP A 24 6.34 -12.25 -1.33
N ALA A 25 6.80 -11.34 -2.19
CA ALA A 25 6.85 -9.91 -1.87
C ALA A 25 5.44 -9.31 -1.78
N HIS A 26 4.54 -9.67 -2.71
CA HIS A 26 3.15 -9.19 -2.68
C HIS A 26 2.40 -9.72 -1.45
N TRP A 27 2.64 -10.99 -1.07
CA TRP A 27 2.10 -11.54 0.18
C TRP A 27 2.60 -10.82 1.42
N ALA A 28 3.91 -10.55 1.51
CA ALA A 28 4.49 -9.81 2.62
C ALA A 28 3.88 -8.40 2.71
N HIS A 29 3.72 -7.73 1.57
CA HIS A 29 3.08 -6.41 1.49
C HIS A 29 1.65 -6.44 2.03
N MET A 30 0.79 -7.35 1.55
CA MET A 30 -0.60 -7.45 2.02
C MET A 30 -0.72 -7.78 3.51
N VAL A 31 0.21 -8.58 4.06
CA VAL A 31 0.22 -8.88 5.50
C VAL A 31 0.64 -7.67 6.31
N ILE A 32 1.70 -6.97 5.92
CA ILE A 32 2.16 -5.75 6.61
C ILE A 32 1.09 -4.67 6.54
N HIS A 33 0.57 -4.38 5.34
CA HIS A 33 -0.50 -3.43 5.11
C HIS A 33 -1.71 -3.70 6.00
N GLY A 34 -2.20 -4.95 5.99
CA GLY A 34 -3.31 -5.37 6.84
C GLY A 34 -3.01 -5.23 8.34
N CYS A 35 -1.80 -5.54 8.78
CA CYS A 35 -1.38 -5.35 10.17
C CYS A 35 -1.31 -3.87 10.58
N LEU A 36 -0.87 -2.97 9.69
CA LEU A 36 -0.83 -1.53 9.94
C LEU A 36 -2.24 -0.96 10.08
N HIS A 37 -3.19 -1.41 9.26
CA HIS A 37 -4.62 -1.11 9.45
C HIS A 37 -5.14 -1.55 10.82
N LEU A 38 -4.76 -2.74 11.29
CA LEU A 38 -5.14 -3.21 12.63
C LEU A 38 -4.47 -2.42 13.76
N LEU A 39 -3.36 -1.72 13.49
CA LEU A 39 -2.67 -0.83 14.43
C LEU A 39 -3.22 0.60 14.41
N GLY A 40 -4.11 0.92 13.47
CA GLY A 40 -4.77 2.22 13.34
C GLY A 40 -4.08 3.20 12.38
N TYR A 41 -3.14 2.73 11.56
CA TYR A 41 -2.69 3.48 10.39
C TYR A 41 -3.72 3.37 9.28
N ASP A 42 -3.89 4.44 8.50
CA ASP A 42 -4.79 4.47 7.35
C ASP A 42 -4.09 5.23 6.20
N HIS A 43 -4.69 5.23 5.02
CA HIS A 43 -4.15 5.89 3.82
C HIS A 43 -5.23 6.70 3.09
N ILE A 44 -6.19 7.24 3.84
CA ILE A 44 -7.32 8.01 3.27
C ILE A 44 -6.88 9.41 2.87
N ASP A 45 -6.05 10.08 3.68
CA ASP A 45 -5.44 11.36 3.34
C ASP A 45 -3.94 11.23 3.06
N ASP A 46 -3.40 12.22 2.36
CA ASP A 46 -2.02 12.17 1.85
C ASP A 46 -0.97 12.13 2.98
N GLU A 47 -1.24 12.77 4.13
CA GLU A 47 -0.30 12.77 5.26
C GLU A 47 -0.27 11.42 5.96
N GLU A 48 -1.44 10.82 6.20
CA GLU A 48 -1.58 9.47 6.75
C GLU A 48 -1.00 8.40 5.81
N ALA A 49 -1.25 8.53 4.51
CA ALA A 49 -0.70 7.65 3.49
C ALA A 49 0.83 7.70 3.49
N GLU A 50 1.45 8.89 3.48
CA GLU A 50 2.91 9.03 3.48
C GLU A 50 3.54 8.36 4.73
N GLU A 51 2.92 8.49 5.90
CA GLU A 51 3.37 7.81 7.12
C GLU A 51 3.26 6.28 7.00
N MET A 52 2.12 5.77 6.55
CA MET A 52 1.88 4.34 6.40
C MET A 52 2.81 3.72 5.35
N GLU A 53 2.95 4.34 4.18
CA GLU A 53 3.80 3.88 3.09
C GLU A 53 5.29 3.87 3.48
N ALA A 54 5.74 4.86 4.26
CA ALA A 54 7.11 4.87 4.79
C ALA A 54 7.38 3.67 5.73
N LEU A 55 6.40 3.31 6.56
CA LEU A 55 6.50 2.13 7.42
C LEU A 55 6.48 0.83 6.61
N GLU A 56 5.62 0.72 5.60
CA GLU A 56 5.56 -0.45 4.72
C GLU A 56 6.89 -0.69 4.02
N ARG A 57 7.49 0.37 3.44
CA ARG A 57 8.81 0.31 2.81
C ARG A 57 9.89 -0.17 3.78
N THR A 58 9.95 0.42 4.97
CA THR A 58 10.93 0.06 6.00
C THR A 58 10.82 -1.41 6.40
N LEU A 59 9.59 -1.88 6.68
CA LEU A 59 9.35 -3.25 7.14
C LEU A 59 9.60 -4.28 6.03
N LEU A 60 9.27 -3.97 4.78
CA LEU A 60 9.55 -4.84 3.64
C LEU A 60 11.05 -4.93 3.36
N GLU A 61 11.78 -3.81 3.45
CA GLU A 61 13.24 -3.80 3.32
C GLU A 61 13.91 -4.66 4.41
N GLU A 62 13.46 -4.54 5.67
CA GLU A 62 13.96 -5.37 6.77
C GLU A 62 13.73 -6.87 6.54
N LEU A 63 12.66 -7.24 5.84
CA LEU A 63 12.36 -8.62 5.43
C LEU A 63 13.07 -9.05 4.14
N GLY A 64 13.77 -8.14 3.46
CA GLY A 64 14.50 -8.40 2.22
C GLY A 64 13.64 -8.38 0.96
N TYR A 65 12.47 -7.74 1.02
CA TYR A 65 11.58 -7.53 -0.13
C TYR A 65 11.79 -6.14 -0.76
N PRO A 66 11.55 -6.00 -2.07
CA PRO A 66 11.64 -4.70 -2.74
C PRO A 66 10.54 -3.73 -2.28
N ASP A 67 10.79 -2.44 -2.48
CA ASP A 67 9.80 -1.38 -2.29
C ASP A 67 8.56 -1.63 -3.17
N PRO A 68 7.35 -1.75 -2.58
CA PRO A 68 6.13 -2.05 -3.33
C PRO A 68 5.61 -0.88 -4.17
N TYR A 69 6.12 0.34 -3.96
CA TYR A 69 5.72 1.60 -4.63
C TYR A 69 6.71 2.06 -5.72
N ALA A 70 7.82 1.35 -5.90
CA ALA A 70 8.89 1.74 -6.83
C ALA A 70 8.44 1.90 -8.29
N ASP A 71 7.37 1.20 -8.70
CA ASP A 71 6.83 1.30 -10.05
C ASP A 71 5.91 2.53 -10.23
N ASP A 72 5.26 3.00 -9.15
CA ASP A 72 4.34 4.14 -9.18
C ASP A 72 5.09 5.48 -9.26
N GLU A 73 6.29 5.59 -8.68
CA GLU A 73 7.14 6.80 -8.77
C GLU A 73 7.62 7.12 -10.20
N SER A 74 7.50 6.17 -11.14
CA SER A 74 7.88 6.39 -12.55
C SER A 74 6.81 7.11 -13.37
N ALA A 75 5.58 7.19 -12.87
CA ALA A 75 4.52 7.99 -13.45
C ALA A 75 4.44 9.33 -12.74
N ASP A 76 4.91 10.39 -13.41
CA ASP A 76 4.57 11.78 -13.09
C ASP A 76 3.04 11.95 -13.13
N HIS A 77 2.38 11.61 -12.02
CA HIS A 77 0.99 11.90 -11.76
C HIS A 77 0.97 13.25 -11.04
N PRO A 78 0.69 14.37 -11.74
CA PRO A 78 0.36 15.58 -11.02
C PRO A 78 -0.91 15.26 -10.23
N HIS A 79 -0.80 15.26 -8.89
CA HIS A 79 -1.94 15.23 -7.99
C HIS A 79 -2.95 16.24 -8.52
N SER A 80 -4.11 15.74 -8.96
CA SER A 80 -5.15 16.61 -9.47
C SER A 80 -5.68 17.41 -8.30
N ASP A 81 -5.20 18.63 -8.16
CA ASP A 81 -5.94 19.74 -7.56
C ASP A 81 -7.34 19.72 -8.19
N THR A 82 -8.29 19.10 -7.50
CA THR A 82 -9.69 19.26 -7.86
C THR A 82 -10.06 20.66 -7.35
N PRO A 83 -10.35 21.64 -8.23
CA PRO A 83 -10.69 22.97 -7.76
C PRO A 83 -11.99 22.89 -6.97
N SER A 84 -11.95 23.40 -5.74
CA SER A 84 -13.11 23.73 -4.94
C SER A 84 -14.15 24.41 -5.83
N LYS A 85 -15.26 23.71 -6.10
CA LYS A 85 -16.40 24.32 -6.78
C LYS A 85 -17.21 25.07 -5.73
N ASP A 86 -16.94 26.36 -5.64
CA ASP A 86 -17.95 27.33 -5.22
C ASP A 86 -19.16 27.21 -6.15
N HIS A 87 -20.31 26.78 -5.63
CA HIS A 87 -21.61 27.15 -6.21
C HIS A 87 -22.74 27.15 -5.17
N GLU A 88 -23.23 28.38 -4.94
CA GLU A 88 -24.47 28.86 -4.31
C GLU A 88 -24.70 28.70 -2.80
#